data_AF-A0A524P3Y7-F1
#
_entry.id   AF-A0A524P3Y7-F1
#
_cell.length_a   1.000
_cell.length_b   1.000
_cell.length_c   1.000
_cell.angle_alpha   90.00
_cell.angle_beta   90.00
_cell.angle_gamma   90.00
#
_symmetry.space_group_name_H-M   'P 1'
#
loop_
_entity.id
_entity.type
_entity.pdbx_description
1 polymer ?
#
loop_
_entity_poly.entity_id
_entity_poly.type
_entity_poly.pdbx_seq_one_letter_code
_entity_poly.pdbx_strand_id
1 'polypeptide(L)'
;MCSMYRKYLLKRDFWAVPKKNGEDPNCYVKHDVQIGGIYAYLRHRGVKITVQGESRFFNNFTDLEQYLDQLRMSARNDNSEFMAIINRRTTTKLLRQIPF
;
A
#
# COMPACT_ATOMS: atom_id res chain seq x y z
N MET A 1 20.58 -13.70 -3.90
CA MET A 1 21.12 -12.33 -3.87
C MET A 1 19.98 -11.33 -3.67
N CYS A 2 20.24 -10.18 -3.02
CA CYS A 2 19.28 -9.18 -2.49
C CYS A 2 18.43 -9.62 -1.27
N SER A 3 19.09 -10.20 -0.27
CA SER A 3 18.47 -10.67 0.99
C SER A 3 17.86 -9.53 1.83
N MET A 4 18.42 -8.31 1.79
CA MET A 4 17.95 -7.21 2.66
C MET A 4 16.60 -6.63 2.25
N TYR A 5 16.41 -6.27 0.96
CA TYR A 5 15.11 -5.79 0.47
C TYR A 5 14.03 -6.86 0.59
N ARG A 6 14.36 -8.13 0.35
CA ARG A 6 13.45 -9.26 0.62
C ARG A 6 12.97 -9.28 2.07
N LYS A 7 13.91 -9.28 3.03
CA LYS A 7 13.57 -9.27 4.46
C LYS A 7 12.74 -8.05 4.85
N TYR A 8 13.08 -6.89 4.30
CA TYR A 8 12.34 -5.65 4.54
C TYR A 8 10.90 -5.72 4.05
N LEU A 9 10.67 -6.18 2.81
CA LEU A 9 9.33 -6.34 2.24
C LEU A 9 8.48 -7.31 3.07
N LEU A 10 9.05 -8.46 3.44
CA LEU A 10 8.36 -9.45 4.28
C LEU A 10 8.00 -8.90 5.66
N LYS A 11 8.86 -8.05 6.26
CA LYS A 11 8.55 -7.36 7.54
C LYS A 11 7.43 -6.32 7.41
N ARG A 12 7.11 -5.86 6.21
CA ARG A 12 6.08 -4.84 5.94
C ARG A 12 4.80 -5.41 5.35
N ASP A 13 4.53 -6.69 5.63
CA ASP A 13 3.33 -7.41 5.20
C ASP A 13 3.20 -7.55 3.68
N PHE A 14 4.32 -7.52 2.94
CA PHE A 14 4.28 -7.94 1.56
C PHE A 14 4.30 -9.46 1.45
N TRP A 15 3.42 -9.99 0.62
CA TRP A 15 3.31 -11.42 0.36
C TRP A 15 4.09 -11.79 -0.89
N ALA A 16 4.98 -12.77 -0.76
CA ALA A 16 5.70 -13.32 -1.89
C ALA A 16 4.74 -14.08 -2.81
N VAL A 17 4.68 -13.70 -4.08
CA VAL A 17 3.96 -14.46 -5.10
C VAL A 17 4.98 -15.37 -5.79
N PRO A 18 4.92 -16.69 -5.52
CA PRO A 18 5.87 -17.64 -6.11
C PRO A 18 5.62 -17.74 -7.62
N LYS A 19 6.69 -17.93 -8.38
CA LYS A 19 6.56 -18.36 -9.78
C LYS A 19 6.02 -19.79 -9.80
N LYS A 20 5.26 -20.13 -10.85
CA LYS A 20 4.77 -21.50 -11.08
C LYS A 20 5.89 -22.56 -11.14
N ASN A 21 7.13 -22.13 -11.37
CA ASN A 21 8.29 -23.01 -11.56
C ASN A 21 9.08 -23.30 -10.27
N GLY A 22 8.60 -22.88 -9.08
CA GLY A 22 9.29 -23.15 -7.81
C GLY A 22 10.54 -22.29 -7.54
N GLU A 23 10.82 -21.30 -8.38
CA GLU A 23 11.89 -20.33 -8.18
C GLU A 23 11.53 -19.26 -7.13
N ASP A 24 12.55 -18.49 -6.71
CA ASP A 24 12.37 -17.30 -5.88
C ASP A 24 11.22 -16.40 -6.39
N PRO A 25 10.41 -15.84 -5.49
CA PRO A 25 9.25 -15.03 -5.86
C PRO A 25 9.65 -13.82 -6.69
N ASN A 26 9.03 -13.69 -7.86
CA ASN A 26 9.31 -12.60 -8.80
C ASN A 26 8.74 -11.27 -8.32
N CYS A 27 7.61 -11.33 -7.60
CA CYS A 27 6.95 -10.17 -7.04
C CYS A 27 6.48 -10.41 -5.62
N TYR A 28 6.43 -9.31 -4.90
CA TYR A 28 5.95 -9.19 -3.54
C TYR A 28 4.76 -8.26 -3.59
N VAL A 29 3.62 -8.67 -3.07
CA VAL A 29 2.36 -7.93 -3.19
C VAL A 29 1.86 -7.57 -1.82
N LYS A 30 1.52 -6.31 -1.64
CA LYS A 30 0.77 -5.82 -0.49
C LYS A 30 -0.55 -5.27 -0.98
N HIS A 31 -1.64 -5.68 -0.35
CA HIS A 31 -2.93 -5.08 -0.61
C HIS A 31 -3.28 -4.09 0.49
N ASP A 32 -3.58 -2.86 0.11
CA ASP A 32 -4.17 -1.85 0.98
C ASP A 32 -5.55 -1.49 0.42
N VAL A 33 -6.55 -1.37 1.30
CA VAL A 33 -7.94 -1.09 0.90
C VAL A 33 -8.07 0.30 0.25
N GLN A 34 -7.22 1.25 0.64
CA GLN A 34 -7.29 2.64 0.16
C GLN A 34 -6.44 2.86 -1.10
N ILE A 35 -5.27 2.20 -1.20
CA ILE A 35 -4.33 2.38 -2.33
C ILE A 35 -4.60 1.37 -3.45
N GLY A 36 -5.04 0.15 -3.10
CA GLY A 36 -5.15 -0.99 -3.99
C GLY A 36 -3.96 -1.96 -3.85
N GLY A 37 -3.52 -2.55 -4.96
CA GLY A 37 -2.39 -3.47 -5.00
C GLY A 37 -1.06 -2.74 -5.14
N ILE A 38 -0.14 -2.93 -4.19
CA ILE A 38 1.24 -2.46 -4.23
C ILE A 38 2.12 -3.64 -4.62
N TYR A 39 2.74 -3.55 -5.79
CA TYR A 39 3.58 -4.61 -6.34
C TYR A 39 5.05 -4.23 -6.24
N ALA A 40 5.86 -5.10 -5.64
CA ALA A 40 7.28 -4.91 -5.45
C ALA A 40 8.08 -6.00 -6.18
N TYR A 41 8.94 -5.59 -7.10
CA TYR A 41 9.80 -6.47 -7.89
C TYR A 41 11.25 -6.26 -7.48
N LEU A 42 11.90 -7.29 -6.95
CA LEU A 42 13.32 -7.22 -6.62
C LEU A 42 14.15 -7.25 -7.91
N ARG A 43 15.05 -6.27 -8.10
CA ARG A 43 15.98 -6.22 -9.23
C ARG A 43 17.38 -5.85 -8.77
N HIS A 44 18.37 -6.67 -9.11
CA HIS A 44 19.79 -6.48 -8.84
C HIS A 44 20.10 -6.01 -7.39
N ARG A 45 20.14 -4.69 -7.17
CA ARG A 45 20.47 -4.04 -5.88
C ARG A 45 19.33 -3.19 -5.30
N GLY A 46 18.12 -3.29 -5.83
CA GLY A 46 17.00 -2.47 -5.41
C GLY A 46 15.65 -3.14 -5.60
N VAL A 47 14.60 -2.34 -5.45
CA VAL A 47 13.21 -2.76 -5.61
C VAL A 47 12.49 -1.79 -6.54
N LYS A 48 11.75 -2.35 -7.49
CA LYS A 48 10.81 -1.59 -8.32
C LYS A 48 9.42 -1.72 -7.69
N ILE A 49 8.82 -0.60 -7.32
CA ILE A 49 7.44 -0.56 -6.82
C ILE A 49 6.53 -0.11 -7.96
N THR A 50 5.42 -0.81 -8.13
CA THR A 50 4.37 -0.50 -9.10
C THR A 50 3.04 -0.36 -8.36
N VAL A 51 2.40 0.80 -8.52
CA VAL A 51 1.12 1.17 -7.89
C VAL A 51 0.29 1.94 -8.90
N GLN A 52 -0.97 1.56 -9.12
CA GLN A 52 -1.92 2.28 -9.98
C GLN A 52 -1.39 2.61 -11.41
N GLY A 53 -0.55 1.74 -11.97
CA GLY A 53 0.06 1.95 -13.29
C GLY A 53 1.35 2.77 -13.29
N GLU A 54 1.66 3.49 -12.22
CA GLU A 54 2.97 4.11 -12.04
C GLU A 54 3.99 3.11 -11.53
N SER A 55 5.24 3.25 -11.99
CA SER A 55 6.35 2.41 -11.55
C SER A 55 7.55 3.26 -11.19
N ARG A 56 8.10 3.04 -9.99
CA ARG A 56 9.30 3.73 -9.51
C ARG A 56 10.33 2.72 -9.01
N PHE A 57 11.61 2.98 -9.26
CA PHE A 57 12.70 2.13 -8.82
C PHE A 57 13.44 2.79 -7.66
N PHE A 58 13.71 2.00 -6.62
CA PHE A 58 14.38 2.43 -5.41
C PHE A 58 15.63 1.58 -5.20
N ASN A 59 16.76 2.23 -5.03
CA ASN A 59 18.04 1.62 -4.66
C ASN A 59 18.45 1.93 -3.21
N ASN A 60 17.68 2.77 -2.51
CA ASN A 60 17.87 3.15 -1.11
C ASN A 60 16.62 2.80 -0.28
N PHE A 61 16.82 2.36 0.97
CA PHE A 61 15.75 2.08 1.92
C PHE A 61 15.03 3.35 2.39
N THR A 62 15.75 4.46 2.58
CA THR A 62 15.16 5.72 3.06
C THR A 62 14.11 6.23 2.08
N ASP A 63 14.46 6.29 0.80
CA ASP A 63 13.55 6.78 -0.25
C ASP A 63 12.35 5.86 -0.45
N LEU A 64 12.58 4.54 -0.34
CA LEU A 64 11.52 3.53 -0.40
C LEU A 64 10.55 3.68 0.77
N GLU A 65 11.07 3.85 1.99
CA GLU A 65 10.26 4.02 3.20
C GLU A 65 9.43 5.29 3.11
N GLN A 66 10.07 6.41 2.76
CA GLN A 66 9.38 7.69 2.59
C GLN A 66 8.28 7.60 1.54
N TYR A 67 8.53 6.94 0.41
CA TYR A 67 7.53 6.76 -0.63
C TYR A 67 6.34 5.91 -0.17
N LEU A 68 6.58 4.81 0.54
CA LEU A 68 5.51 3.96 1.07
C LEU A 68 4.66 4.69 2.13
N ASP A 69 5.29 5.52 2.97
CA ASP A 69 4.57 6.34 3.94
C ASP A 69 3.75 7.43 3.27
N GLN A 70 4.31 8.11 2.26
CA GLN A 70 3.59 9.08 1.45
C GLN A 70 2.37 8.47 0.75
N LEU A 71 2.50 7.27 0.16
CA LEU A 71 1.39 6.54 -0.45
C LEU A 71 0.24 6.28 0.54
N ARG A 72 0.59 5.93 1.79
CA ARG A 72 -0.40 5.71 2.84
C ARG A 72 -1.07 7.02 3.28
N MET A 73 -0.32 8.11 3.33
CA MET A 73 -0.84 9.42 3.71
C MET A 73 -1.73 10.02 2.62
N SER A 74 -1.34 9.93 1.34
CA SER A 74 -2.12 10.44 0.22
C SER A 74 -3.44 9.71 0.07
N ALA A 75 -3.45 8.38 0.17
CA ALA A 75 -4.67 7.59 0.10
C ALA A 75 -5.65 7.85 1.26
N ARG A 76 -5.15 8.23 2.44
CA ARG A 76 -6.01 8.69 3.55
C ARG A 76 -6.68 10.03 3.26
N ASN A 77 -6.03 10.91 2.52
CA ASN A 77 -6.51 12.27 2.29
C ASN A 77 -7.68 12.30 1.29
N ASP A 78 -7.64 11.47 0.23
CA ASP A 78 -8.74 11.34 -0.73
C ASP A 78 -10.02 10.74 -0.11
N ASN A 79 -9.88 9.93 0.94
CA ASN A 79 -11.02 9.38 1.66
C ASN A 79 -11.73 10.39 2.58
N SER A 80 -11.20 11.60 2.75
CA SER A 80 -11.82 12.62 3.61
C SER A 80 -13.18 13.08 3.09
N GLU A 81 -13.35 13.22 1.77
CA GLU A 81 -14.60 13.70 1.18
C GLU A 81 -15.69 12.62 1.18
N PHE A 82 -15.34 11.38 0.81
CA PHE A 82 -16.28 10.25 0.89
C PHE A 82 -16.66 9.92 2.33
N MET A 83 -15.70 9.92 3.27
CA MET A 83 -15.98 9.75 4.69
C MET A 83 -16.77 10.92 5.27
N ALA A 84 -16.55 12.16 4.80
CA ALA A 84 -17.37 13.31 5.17
C ALA A 84 -18.83 13.14 4.72
N ILE A 85 -19.06 12.59 3.52
CA ILE A 85 -20.40 12.28 3.02
C ILE A 85 -21.08 11.19 3.87
N ILE A 86 -20.36 10.12 4.23
CA ILE A 86 -20.88 9.06 5.12
C ILE A 86 -21.20 9.62 6.50
N ASN A 87 -20.25 10.36 7.11
CA ASN A 87 -20.39 10.94 8.44
C ASN A 87 -21.56 11.93 8.53
N ARG A 88 -21.81 12.71 7.47
CA ARG A 88 -22.97 13.62 7.39
C ARG A 88 -24.29 12.86 7.42
N ARG A 89 -24.38 11.70 6.76
CA ARG A 89 -25.59 10.87 6.76
C ARG A 89 -25.84 10.21 8.12
N THR A 90 -24.81 9.70 8.78
CA THR A 90 -24.92 9.08 10.11
C THR A 90 -25.25 10.10 11.21
N THR A 91 -24.62 11.28 11.20
CA THR A 91 -24.97 12.37 12.14
C THR A 91 -26.40 12.86 11.96
N THR A 92 -26.86 13.03 10.72
CA THR A 92 -28.26 13.43 10.46
C THR A 92 -29.26 12.39 10.97
N LYS A 93 -28.93 11.09 10.92
CA LYS A 93 -29.78 10.02 11.44
C LYS A 93 -29.82 10.00 12.97
N LEU A 94 -28.68 10.23 13.63
CA LEU A 94 -28.58 10.35 15.09
C LEU A 94 -29.35 11.55 15.63
N LEU A 95 -29.24 12.72 14.98
CA LEU A 95 -29.96 13.94 15.39
C LEU A 95 -31.48 13.80 15.27
N ARG A 96 -31.98 12.95 14.37
CA ARG A 96 -33.43 12.66 14.24
C ARG A 96 -33.95 11.67 15.28
N GLN A 97 -33.06 11.00 16.01
CA GLN A 97 -33.41 10.01 17.03
C GLN A 97 -33.37 10.57 18.45
N ILE A 98 -32.95 11.84 18.64
CA ILE A 98 -33.03 12.50 19.94
C ILE A 98 -34.51 12.85 20.17
N PRO A 99 -35.23 12.17 21.08
CA PRO A 99 -36.56 12.59 21.47
C PRO A 99 -36.42 13.86 22.31
N PHE A 100 -37.35 14.80 22.14
CA PHE A 100 -37.47 15.98 23.01
C PHE A 100 -37.69 15.59 24.48
#